data_AF-A0A1S9ZYL4-F1
#
_entry.id   AF-A0A1S9ZYL4-F1
#
_cell.length_a   1.000
_cell.length_b   1.000
_cell.length_c   1.000
_cell.angle_alpha   90.00
_cell.angle_beta   90.00
_cell.angle_gamma   90.00
#
_symmetry.space_group_name_H-M   'P 1'
#
loop_
_entity.id
_entity.type
_entity.pdbx_description
1 polymer ?
#
loop_
_entity_poly.entity_id
_entity_poly.type
_entity_poly.pdbx_seq_one_letter_code
_entity_poly.pdbx_strand_id
1 'polypeptide(L)'
;MWAGRGQRCHECYLRERLTREIELNKHLFRNPNIKESYANFIEWLAETRGYGWTVEKHLKYIDFFAHCDKTWGEIPSYKKLVIEFKPDGLRTYLNALRWLIETNQVKVDKQLKTEMAEEQRIEQLLAKLGKTTPPIILKYLDYLHTRRLERGTSITTLRLSLQPVVDMYHQFELKDENTPSQAQLDAYLAIKSGQRASLMSFLPFLRNNYGVELRAKVKDTKDELSIQSKRKEVEKRLMALINSENPLSKKEQIEWFMLSMLFFHKKEITKKALKSATITDYTEEDMFLLVHESKEYWIPKYKA
;
A
#
# COMPACT_ATOMS: atom_id res chain seq x y z
N MET A 1 2.41 -7.82 52.71
CA MET A 1 3.34 -6.76 53.17
C MET A 1 4.74 -7.36 53.16
N TRP A 2 5.69 -6.84 52.37
CA TRP A 2 7.03 -7.43 52.23
C TRP A 2 8.01 -6.78 53.22
N ALA A 3 8.77 -7.58 53.97
CA ALA A 3 9.70 -7.14 55.02
C ALA A 3 10.95 -6.44 54.43
N GLY A 4 11.41 -5.35 55.07
CA GLY A 4 12.67 -4.65 54.73
C GLY A 4 12.55 -3.24 54.14
N ARG A 5 11.34 -2.63 54.06
CA ARG A 5 11.13 -1.33 53.38
C ARG A 5 11.26 -0.07 54.24
N GLY A 6 11.42 -0.17 55.56
CA GLY A 6 11.35 1.02 56.44
C GLY A 6 10.06 1.83 56.20
N GLN A 7 10.16 3.17 56.16
CA GLN A 7 9.04 4.09 55.88
C GLN A 7 8.78 4.37 54.38
N ARG A 8 9.48 3.72 53.44
CA ARG A 8 9.39 4.07 52.01
C ARG A 8 8.26 3.37 51.29
N CYS A 9 7.56 4.13 50.44
CA CYS A 9 6.55 3.61 49.53
C CYS A 9 7.16 2.69 48.46
N HIS A 10 6.36 1.76 47.89
CA HIS A 10 6.85 0.81 46.88
C HIS A 10 7.45 1.53 45.66
N GLU A 11 6.78 2.57 45.19
CA GLU A 11 7.17 3.33 44.02
C GLU A 11 8.46 4.13 44.26
N CYS A 12 8.57 4.73 45.45
CA CYS A 12 9.74 5.45 45.94
C CYS A 12 10.99 4.56 45.90
N TYR A 13 10.87 3.32 46.37
CA TYR A 13 11.94 2.32 46.32
C TYR A 13 12.35 1.95 44.89
N LEU A 14 11.38 1.75 43.99
CA LEU A 14 11.66 1.42 42.59
C LEU A 14 12.33 2.57 41.86
N ARG A 15 11.92 3.81 42.14
CA ARG A 15 12.53 5.02 41.58
C ARG A 15 13.99 5.14 41.96
N GLU A 16 14.32 5.05 43.26
CA GLU A 16 15.72 5.09 43.73
C GLU A 16 16.56 3.94 43.18
N ARG A 17 15.98 2.76 43.02
CA ARG A 17 16.66 1.64 42.37
C ARG A 17 16.96 1.96 40.91
N LEU A 18 15.96 2.45 40.16
CA LEU A 18 16.11 2.78 38.75
C LEU A 18 17.16 3.88 38.54
N THR A 19 17.16 4.94 39.37
CA THR A 19 18.18 6.00 39.31
C THR A 19 19.59 5.44 39.49
N ARG A 20 19.80 4.55 40.46
CA ARG A 20 21.11 3.90 40.66
C ARG A 20 21.52 3.03 39.47
N GLU A 21 20.59 2.27 38.91
CA GLU A 21 20.83 1.44 37.72
C GLU A 21 21.15 2.31 36.49
N ILE A 22 20.49 3.45 36.30
CA ILE A 22 20.80 4.42 35.23
C ILE A 22 22.23 4.93 35.37
N GLU A 23 22.64 5.38 36.56
CA GLU A 23 24.00 5.89 36.79
C GLU A 23 25.07 4.84 36.51
N LEU A 24 24.86 3.59 36.93
CA LEU A 24 25.76 2.49 36.60
C LEU A 24 25.82 2.24 35.09
N ASN A 25 24.67 2.18 34.43
CA ASN A 25 24.59 1.88 33.00
C ASN A 25 25.17 3.01 32.12
N LYS A 26 25.20 4.27 32.60
CA LYS A 26 25.88 5.37 31.89
C LYS A 26 27.36 5.08 31.63
N HIS A 27 28.03 4.26 32.45
CA HIS A 27 29.42 3.88 32.24
C HIS A 27 29.63 2.95 31.03
N LEU A 28 28.56 2.34 30.50
CA LEU A 28 28.62 1.48 29.31
C LEU A 28 28.77 2.29 28.01
N PHE A 29 28.51 3.60 28.05
CA PHE A 29 28.58 4.48 26.89
C PHE A 29 29.81 5.40 26.96
N ARG A 30 30.40 5.70 25.81
CA ARG A 30 31.58 6.57 25.70
C ARG A 30 31.17 8.03 25.60
N ASN A 31 30.20 8.35 24.74
CA ASN A 31 29.84 9.72 24.42
C ASN A 31 28.84 10.31 25.42
N PRO A 32 29.04 11.56 25.87
CA PRO A 32 28.16 12.20 26.86
C PRO A 32 26.73 12.38 26.34
N ASN A 33 26.56 12.70 25.06
CA ASN A 33 25.24 12.87 24.44
C ASN A 33 24.39 11.59 24.53
N ILE A 34 25.01 10.42 24.35
CA ILE A 34 24.31 9.13 24.49
C ILE A 34 24.00 8.81 25.94
N LYS A 35 24.90 9.11 26.88
CA LYS A 35 24.63 8.93 28.33
C LYS A 35 23.40 9.71 28.77
N GLU A 36 23.30 10.96 28.33
CA GLU A 36 22.16 11.82 28.62
C GLU A 36 20.90 11.34 27.90
N SER A 37 21.00 10.99 26.60
CA SER A 37 19.88 10.43 25.84
C SER A 37 19.30 9.16 26.46
N TYR A 38 20.17 8.25 26.91
CA TYR A 38 19.77 7.02 27.60
C TYR A 38 19.05 7.33 28.91
N ALA A 39 19.58 8.25 29.74
CA ALA A 39 18.95 8.63 30.99
C ALA A 39 17.57 9.25 30.76
N ASN A 40 17.48 10.23 29.86
CA ASN A 40 16.23 10.90 29.49
C ASN A 40 15.20 9.91 28.93
N PHE A 41 15.65 8.91 28.17
CA PHE A 41 14.78 7.85 27.67
C PHE A 41 14.24 6.96 28.80
N ILE A 42 15.07 6.53 29.75
CA ILE A 42 14.61 5.68 30.86
C ILE A 42 13.66 6.44 31.78
N GLU A 43 13.89 7.72 32.02
CA GLU A 43 12.96 8.57 32.78
C GLU A 43 11.61 8.70 32.07
N TRP A 44 11.60 9.06 30.79
CA TRP A 44 10.37 9.09 29.99
C TRP A 44 9.66 7.73 29.97
N LEU A 45 10.42 6.63 29.90
CA LEU A 45 9.87 5.27 29.88
C LEU A 45 9.18 4.93 31.21
N ALA A 46 9.79 5.33 32.33
CA ALA A 46 9.22 5.19 33.66
C ALA A 46 7.94 6.02 33.85
N GLU A 47 7.92 7.24 33.33
CA GLU A 47 6.72 8.10 33.36
C GLU A 47 5.59 7.53 32.49
N THR A 48 5.93 6.94 31.34
CA THR A 48 4.93 6.44 30.38
C THR A 48 4.40 5.05 30.70
N ARG A 49 5.21 4.17 31.31
CA ARG A 49 4.87 2.74 31.56
C ARG A 49 4.87 2.36 33.03
N GLY A 50 5.29 3.26 33.91
CA GLY A 50 5.48 3.00 35.34
C GLY A 50 6.86 2.47 35.68
N TYR A 51 7.29 2.77 36.91
CA TYR A 51 8.61 2.40 37.44
C TYR A 51 8.82 0.89 37.55
N GLY A 52 7.78 0.12 37.90
CA GLY A 52 7.89 -1.34 38.07
C GLY A 52 8.24 -2.06 36.77
N TRP A 53 7.53 -1.72 35.69
CA TRP A 53 7.78 -2.28 34.36
C TRP A 53 9.15 -1.87 33.83
N THR A 54 9.53 -0.61 34.07
CA THR A 54 10.79 -0.04 33.56
C THR A 54 12.00 -0.69 34.21
N VAL A 55 12.01 -0.87 35.54
CA VAL A 55 13.09 -1.59 36.23
C VAL A 55 13.30 -2.99 35.65
N GLU A 56 12.22 -3.73 35.33
CA GLU A 56 12.34 -5.07 34.76
C GLU A 56 12.87 -5.08 33.31
N LYS A 57 12.50 -4.07 32.50
CA LYS A 57 12.70 -4.13 31.04
C LYS A 57 13.74 -3.15 30.50
N HIS A 58 14.28 -2.22 31.28
CA HIS A 58 15.14 -1.15 30.75
C HIS A 58 16.45 -1.67 30.13
N LEU A 59 17.02 -2.75 30.69
CA LEU A 59 18.30 -3.32 30.23
C LEU A 59 18.29 -3.72 28.74
N LYS A 60 17.14 -4.12 28.20
CA LYS A 60 17.03 -4.52 26.78
C LYS A 60 17.29 -3.37 25.79
N TYR A 61 17.24 -2.12 26.26
CA TYR A 61 17.51 -0.97 25.41
C TYR A 61 18.98 -0.56 25.44
N ILE A 62 19.81 -1.14 26.33
CA ILE A 62 21.24 -0.86 26.37
C ILE A 62 21.88 -1.14 25.02
N ASP A 63 21.54 -2.28 24.39
CA ASP A 63 22.09 -2.67 23.08
C ASP A 63 21.80 -1.61 21.99
N PHE A 64 20.62 -1.00 22.02
CA PHE A 64 20.27 0.07 21.09
C PHE A 64 21.16 1.31 21.27
N PHE A 65 21.30 1.80 22.51
CA PHE A 65 22.12 2.99 22.79
C PHE A 65 23.61 2.72 22.64
N ALA A 66 24.08 1.53 22.99
CA ALA A 66 25.47 1.11 22.80
C ALA A 66 25.82 1.04 21.31
N HIS A 67 24.90 0.54 20.47
CA HIS A 67 25.08 0.55 19.01
C HIS A 67 25.13 1.97 18.46
N CYS A 68 24.27 2.88 18.95
CA CYS A 68 24.29 4.28 18.55
C CYS A 68 25.59 4.97 18.96
N ASP A 69 26.06 4.74 20.18
CA ASP A 69 27.31 5.26 20.73
C ASP A 69 28.53 4.82 19.91
N LYS A 70 28.58 3.54 19.54
CA LYS A 70 29.67 2.96 18.76
C LYS A 70 29.68 3.47 17.31
N THR A 71 28.50 3.64 16.70
CA THR A 71 28.38 3.87 15.25
C THR A 71 28.38 5.35 14.89
N TRP A 72 27.74 6.20 15.70
CA TRP A 72 27.60 7.63 15.41
C TRP A 72 28.06 8.55 16.56
N GLY A 73 28.11 8.05 17.79
CA GLY A 73 28.45 8.85 18.97
C GLY A 73 27.35 9.82 19.42
N GLU A 74 26.22 9.83 18.71
CA GLU A 74 25.02 10.59 18.98
C GLU A 74 23.80 9.81 18.48
N ILE A 75 22.61 10.27 18.84
CA ILE A 75 21.37 9.73 18.29
C ILE A 75 21.28 10.15 16.82
N PRO A 76 21.29 9.20 15.86
CA PRO A 76 21.31 9.55 14.45
C PRO A 76 19.90 9.88 13.93
N SER A 77 19.83 10.37 12.68
CA SER A 77 18.56 10.64 12.02
C SER A 77 17.71 9.37 11.79
N TYR A 78 16.39 9.55 11.62
CA TYR A 78 15.45 8.44 11.35
C TYR A 78 15.93 7.53 10.21
N LYS A 79 16.42 8.14 9.12
CA LYS A 79 16.90 7.43 7.94
C LYS A 79 18.03 6.46 8.31
N LYS A 80 19.01 6.92 9.08
CA LYS A 80 20.15 6.12 9.52
C LYS A 80 19.70 4.98 10.45
N LEU A 81 18.75 5.23 11.35
CA LEU A 81 18.18 4.19 12.21
C LEU A 81 17.48 3.08 11.42
N VAL A 82 16.67 3.43 10.42
CA VAL A 82 15.94 2.44 9.62
C VAL A 82 16.87 1.62 8.73
N ILE A 83 17.91 2.25 8.15
CA ILE A 83 18.92 1.54 7.35
C ILE A 83 19.68 0.53 8.21
N GLU A 84 20.15 0.96 9.39
CA GLU A 84 21.02 0.15 10.25
C GLU A 84 20.27 -0.99 10.94
N PHE A 85 19.17 -0.68 11.63
CA PHE A 85 18.44 -1.67 12.43
C PHE A 85 17.46 -2.50 11.59
N LYS A 86 17.15 -2.05 10.36
CA LYS A 86 16.11 -2.60 9.49
C LYS A 86 14.72 -2.56 10.15
N PRO A 87 13.62 -2.78 9.40
CA PRO A 87 12.27 -2.71 9.96
C PRO A 87 12.01 -3.69 11.10
N ASP A 88 12.58 -4.90 11.02
CA ASP A 88 12.38 -5.93 12.05
C ASP A 88 13.15 -5.63 13.33
N GLY A 89 14.38 -5.09 13.25
CA GLY A 89 15.13 -4.68 14.44
C GLY A 89 14.52 -3.46 15.14
N LEU A 90 13.94 -2.51 14.38
CA LEU A 90 13.21 -1.39 14.97
C LEU A 90 11.93 -1.81 15.70
N ARG A 91 11.32 -2.94 15.36
CA ARG A 91 10.17 -3.48 16.13
C ARG A 91 10.57 -3.86 17.56
N THR A 92 11.79 -4.33 17.76
CA THR A 92 12.32 -4.65 19.09
C THR A 92 12.47 -3.40 19.96
N TYR A 93 12.78 -2.25 19.34
CA TYR A 93 13.06 -0.98 20.01
C TYR A 93 11.94 0.07 19.87
N LEU A 94 10.69 -0.35 19.68
CA LEU A 94 9.55 0.55 19.43
C LEU A 94 9.39 1.68 20.46
N ASN A 95 9.60 1.42 21.75
CA ASN A 95 9.49 2.48 22.77
C ASN A 95 10.63 3.51 22.65
N ALA A 96 11.84 3.08 22.29
CA ALA A 96 12.95 4.01 22.04
C ALA A 96 12.65 4.86 20.79
N LEU A 97 12.11 4.24 19.73
CA LEU A 97 11.70 4.99 18.54
C LEU A 97 10.56 5.98 18.84
N ARG A 98 9.58 5.57 19.65
CA ARG A 98 8.47 6.43 20.05
C ARG A 98 8.97 7.63 20.87
N TRP A 99 9.86 7.40 21.83
CA TRP A 99 10.50 8.46 22.60
C TRP A 99 11.21 9.47 21.69
N LEU A 100 12.00 9.00 20.72
CA LEU A 100 12.71 9.87 19.78
C LEU A 100 11.78 10.77 18.96
N ILE A 101 10.60 10.27 18.63
CA ILE A 101 9.57 11.02 17.89
C ILE A 101 8.89 12.04 18.81
N GLU A 102 8.42 11.60 19.98
CA GLU A 102 7.68 12.44 20.92
C GLU A 102 8.53 13.59 21.49
N THR A 103 9.83 13.34 21.69
CA THR A 103 10.79 14.34 22.18
C THR A 103 11.45 15.15 21.06
N ASN A 104 10.99 14.99 19.81
CA ASN A 104 11.54 15.65 18.61
C ASN A 104 13.05 15.45 18.38
N GLN A 105 13.67 14.45 19.03
CA GLN A 105 15.06 14.06 18.79
C GLN A 105 15.24 13.53 17.36
N VAL A 106 14.17 13.00 16.76
CA VAL A 106 14.14 12.55 15.37
C VAL A 106 12.88 13.05 14.67
N LYS A 107 13.04 13.79 13.58
CA LYS A 107 11.94 14.14 12.68
C LYS A 107 11.58 12.93 11.81
N VAL A 108 10.43 12.31 12.07
CA VAL A 108 9.85 11.31 11.17
C VAL A 108 9.14 12.03 10.05
N ASP A 109 9.81 12.12 8.92
CA ASP A 109 9.16 12.48 7.68
C ASP A 109 8.32 11.29 7.20
N LYS A 110 6.99 11.44 7.19
CA LYS A 110 6.05 10.42 6.67
C LYS A 110 6.39 10.05 5.22
N GLN A 111 6.91 10.99 4.45
CA GLN A 111 7.37 10.76 3.09
C GLN A 111 8.58 9.81 3.09
N LEU A 112 9.59 10.08 3.92
CA LEU A 112 10.76 9.21 4.06
C LEU A 112 10.38 7.78 4.47
N LYS A 113 9.47 7.61 5.43
CA LYS A 113 8.98 6.27 5.83
C LYS A 113 8.34 5.52 4.67
N THR A 114 7.56 6.22 3.86
CA THR A 114 6.91 5.65 2.67
C THR A 114 7.94 5.29 1.61
N GLU A 115 8.93 6.16 1.39
CA GLU A 115 10.01 5.91 0.43
C GLU A 115 10.82 4.67 0.81
N MET A 116 11.23 4.55 2.06
CA MET A 116 11.98 3.38 2.55
C MET A 116 11.18 2.08 2.45
N ALA A 117 9.87 2.14 2.72
CA ALA A 117 9.01 0.97 2.57
C ALA A 117 8.88 0.54 1.09
N GLU A 118 8.83 1.50 0.16
CA GLU A 118 8.80 1.20 -1.27
C GLU A 118 10.15 0.70 -1.79
N GLU A 119 11.29 1.22 -1.30
CA GLU A 119 12.63 0.68 -1.59
C GLU A 119 12.72 -0.79 -1.18
N GLN A 120 12.29 -1.13 0.03
CA GLN A 120 12.26 -2.52 0.48
C GLN A 120 11.36 -3.41 -0.40
N ARG A 121 10.22 -2.90 -0.86
CA ARG A 121 9.34 -3.62 -1.78
C ARG A 121 9.99 -3.85 -3.15
N ILE A 122 10.81 -2.90 -3.62
CA ILE A 122 11.59 -3.06 -4.86
C ILE A 122 12.66 -4.13 -4.68
N GLU A 123 13.37 -4.15 -3.55
CA GLU A 123 14.35 -5.20 -3.24
C GLU A 123 13.70 -6.59 -3.21
N GLN A 124 12.56 -6.73 -2.52
CA GLN A 124 11.79 -7.97 -2.47
C GLN A 124 11.28 -8.39 -3.85
N LEU A 125 10.90 -7.42 -4.68
CA LEU A 125 10.49 -7.68 -6.05
C LEU A 125 11.65 -8.25 -6.86
N LEU A 126 12.83 -7.63 -6.82
CA LEU A 126 14.02 -8.11 -7.52
C LEU A 126 14.47 -9.48 -7.04
N ALA A 127 14.32 -9.77 -5.74
CA ALA A 127 14.66 -11.06 -5.16
C ALA A 127 13.90 -12.25 -5.79
N LYS A 128 12.75 -12.02 -6.44
CA LYS A 128 12.03 -13.06 -7.21
C LYS A 128 12.85 -13.65 -8.36
N LEU A 129 13.84 -12.91 -8.86
CA LEU A 129 14.67 -13.31 -10.00
C LEU A 129 15.82 -14.23 -9.58
N GLY A 130 15.97 -14.52 -8.29
CA GLY A 130 17.00 -15.39 -7.74
C GLY A 130 18.26 -14.60 -7.31
N LYS A 131 19.42 -15.27 -7.33
CA LYS A 131 20.68 -14.70 -6.81
C LYS A 131 21.24 -13.56 -7.67
N THR A 132 20.90 -13.52 -8.96
CA THR A 132 21.47 -12.55 -9.90
C THR A 132 20.34 -11.93 -10.72
N THR A 133 20.19 -10.61 -10.59
CA THR A 133 19.24 -9.84 -11.39
C THR A 133 19.78 -9.69 -12.82
N PRO A 134 18.99 -9.98 -13.87
CA PRO A 134 19.37 -9.75 -15.25
C PRO A 134 19.85 -8.31 -15.51
N PRO A 135 20.97 -8.08 -16.21
CA PRO A 135 21.53 -6.74 -16.46
C PRO A 135 20.54 -5.77 -17.11
N ILE A 136 19.65 -6.27 -17.96
CA ILE A 136 18.61 -5.47 -18.60
C ILE A 136 17.59 -4.90 -17.60
N ILE A 137 17.28 -5.63 -16.54
CA ILE A 137 16.38 -5.17 -15.46
C ILE A 137 17.08 -4.09 -14.64
N LEU A 138 18.38 -4.24 -14.37
CA LEU A 138 19.18 -3.22 -13.67
C LEU A 138 19.26 -1.93 -14.50
N LYS A 139 19.59 -2.02 -15.79
CA LYS A 139 19.60 -0.86 -16.72
C LYS A 139 18.22 -0.20 -16.81
N TYR A 140 17.13 -0.98 -16.77
CA TYR A 140 15.78 -0.43 -16.76
C TYR A 140 15.43 0.25 -15.43
N LEU A 141 15.86 -0.32 -14.30
CA LEU A 141 15.71 0.29 -12.99
C LEU A 141 16.43 1.65 -12.92
N ASP A 142 17.66 1.73 -13.41
CA ASP A 142 18.41 2.99 -13.52
C ASP A 142 17.68 4.00 -14.40
N TYR A 143 17.17 3.57 -15.56
CA TYR A 143 16.34 4.40 -16.44
C TYR A 143 15.10 4.96 -15.71
N LEU A 144 14.43 4.14 -14.89
CA LEU A 144 13.29 4.59 -14.09
C LEU A 144 13.70 5.57 -12.99
N HIS A 145 14.85 5.37 -12.34
CA HIS A 145 15.39 6.29 -11.35
C HIS A 145 15.70 7.67 -11.95
N THR A 146 16.36 7.72 -13.11
CA THR A 146 16.62 8.99 -13.82
C THR A 146 15.32 9.70 -14.18
N ARG A 147 14.36 8.99 -14.77
CA ARG A 147 13.04 9.55 -15.12
C ARG A 147 12.28 10.04 -13.91
N ARG A 148 12.45 9.39 -12.75
CA ARG A 148 11.87 9.83 -11.48
C ARG A 148 12.42 11.18 -11.06
N LEU A 149 13.74 11.36 -11.10
CA LEU A 149 14.41 12.61 -10.75
C LEU A 149 13.99 13.76 -11.68
N GLU A 150 13.90 13.49 -12.99
CA GLU A 150 13.51 14.49 -13.98
C GLU A 150 12.05 14.94 -13.88
N ARG A 151 11.12 14.02 -13.57
CA ARG A 151 9.67 14.27 -13.61
C ARG A 151 9.03 14.40 -12.23
N GLY A 152 9.80 14.27 -11.16
CA GLY A 152 9.31 14.30 -9.79
C GLY A 152 8.31 13.19 -9.47
N THR A 153 8.42 12.00 -10.09
CA THR A 153 7.46 10.92 -9.82
C THR A 153 7.74 10.23 -8.49
N SER A 154 6.71 9.60 -7.90
CA SER A 154 6.89 8.85 -6.65
C SER A 154 7.64 7.54 -6.90
N ILE A 155 8.32 7.05 -5.86
CA ILE A 155 8.98 5.73 -5.91
C ILE A 155 7.98 4.58 -6.08
N THR A 156 6.72 4.78 -5.67
CA THR A 156 5.62 3.86 -5.93
C THR A 156 5.39 3.67 -7.43
N THR A 157 5.43 4.75 -8.22
CA THR A 157 5.29 4.69 -9.68
C THR A 157 6.44 3.90 -10.31
N LEU A 158 7.66 4.06 -9.80
CA LEU A 158 8.83 3.28 -10.23
C LEU A 158 8.59 1.78 -9.95
N ARG A 159 8.21 1.41 -8.73
CA ARG A 159 7.91 0.02 -8.36
C ARG A 159 6.80 -0.57 -9.25
N LEU A 160 5.72 0.17 -9.47
CA LEU A 160 4.59 -0.26 -10.30
C LEU A 160 4.99 -0.47 -11.77
N SER A 161 5.94 0.30 -12.28
CA SER A 161 6.49 0.16 -13.65
C SER A 161 7.49 -0.99 -13.76
N LEU A 162 8.19 -1.31 -12.67
CA LEU A 162 9.14 -2.42 -12.60
C LEU A 162 8.45 -3.79 -12.43
N GLN A 163 7.37 -3.84 -11.64
CA GLN A 163 6.61 -5.06 -11.32
C GLN A 163 6.30 -5.96 -12.53
N PRO A 164 5.69 -5.46 -13.62
CA PRO A 164 5.33 -6.32 -14.74
C PRO A 164 6.56 -6.91 -15.45
N VAL A 165 7.66 -6.16 -15.49
CA VAL A 165 8.91 -6.62 -16.11
C VAL A 165 9.50 -7.77 -15.30
N VAL A 166 9.62 -7.59 -13.98
CA VAL A 166 10.15 -8.62 -13.09
C VAL A 166 9.28 -9.87 -13.09
N ASP A 167 7.95 -9.71 -13.01
CA ASP A 167 7.03 -10.85 -13.07
C ASP A 167 7.15 -11.61 -14.40
N MET A 168 7.33 -10.91 -15.53
CA MET A 168 7.49 -11.53 -16.84
C MET A 168 8.82 -12.29 -16.96
N TYR A 169 9.93 -11.71 -16.47
CA TYR A 169 11.23 -12.39 -16.46
C TYR A 169 11.22 -13.61 -15.54
N HIS A 170 10.55 -13.51 -14.39
CA HIS A 170 10.36 -14.65 -13.49
C HIS A 170 9.49 -15.74 -14.13
N GLN A 171 8.35 -15.37 -14.73
CA GLN A 171 7.40 -16.32 -15.31
C GLN A 171 7.95 -17.07 -16.53
N PHE A 172 8.75 -16.42 -17.36
CA PHE A 172 9.32 -17.01 -18.57
C PHE A 172 10.80 -17.36 -18.44
N GLU A 173 11.32 -17.33 -17.20
CA GLU A 173 12.71 -17.66 -16.87
C GLU A 173 13.76 -16.96 -17.74
N LEU A 174 13.50 -15.69 -18.07
CA LEU A 174 14.41 -14.88 -18.89
C LEU A 174 15.65 -14.52 -18.06
N LYS A 175 16.83 -14.80 -18.61
CA LYS A 175 18.14 -14.57 -17.98
C LYS A 175 19.05 -13.72 -18.86
N ASP A 176 20.09 -13.18 -18.26
CA ASP A 176 21.14 -12.42 -18.93
C ASP A 176 20.60 -11.22 -19.72
N GLU A 177 21.00 -11.05 -20.98
CA GLU A 177 20.54 -9.97 -21.86
C GLU A 177 19.31 -10.37 -22.72
N ASN A 178 18.65 -11.49 -22.42
CA ASN A 178 17.48 -11.93 -23.18
C ASN A 178 16.28 -11.00 -22.95
N THR A 179 15.75 -10.44 -24.03
CA THR A 179 14.52 -9.65 -24.02
C THR A 179 13.28 -10.54 -24.16
N PRO A 180 12.13 -10.16 -23.58
CA PRO A 180 10.88 -10.86 -23.83
C PRO A 180 10.47 -10.75 -25.31
N SER A 181 9.88 -11.82 -25.83
CA SER A 181 9.25 -11.85 -27.15
C SER A 181 7.83 -11.29 -27.12
N GLN A 182 7.28 -10.96 -28.30
CA GLN A 182 5.88 -10.53 -28.43
C GLN A 182 4.91 -11.58 -27.90
N ALA A 183 5.17 -12.87 -28.14
CA ALA A 183 4.33 -13.97 -27.65
C ALA A 183 4.32 -14.04 -26.12
N GLN A 184 5.48 -13.84 -25.47
CA GLN A 184 5.58 -13.81 -24.01
C GLN A 184 4.86 -12.58 -23.42
N LEU A 185 5.01 -11.40 -24.05
CA LEU A 185 4.28 -10.20 -23.66
C LEU A 185 2.75 -10.38 -23.77
N ASP A 186 2.28 -10.96 -24.87
CA ASP A 186 0.86 -11.21 -25.10
C ASP A 186 0.31 -12.24 -24.09
N ALA A 187 1.05 -13.32 -23.84
CA ALA A 187 0.69 -14.33 -22.84
C ALA A 187 0.63 -13.74 -21.42
N TYR A 188 1.57 -12.85 -21.08
CA TYR A 188 1.55 -12.13 -19.80
C TYR A 188 0.32 -11.24 -19.66
N LEU A 189 0.04 -10.42 -20.68
CA LEU A 189 -1.09 -9.48 -20.67
C LEU A 189 -2.45 -10.17 -20.76
N ALA A 190 -2.53 -11.38 -21.30
CA ALA A 190 -3.75 -12.20 -21.26
C ALA A 190 -4.16 -12.55 -19.82
N ILE A 191 -3.19 -12.71 -18.91
CA ILE A 191 -3.44 -13.01 -17.50
C ILE A 191 -3.55 -11.73 -16.67
N LYS A 192 -2.69 -10.73 -16.95
CA LYS A 192 -2.52 -9.51 -16.15
C LYS A 192 -2.79 -8.24 -16.98
N SER A 193 -3.96 -8.17 -17.62
CA SER A 193 -4.35 -7.07 -18.52
C SER A 193 -4.25 -5.67 -17.89
N GLY A 194 -4.56 -5.56 -16.59
CA GLY A 194 -4.46 -4.32 -15.82
C GLY A 194 -3.04 -3.74 -15.69
N GLN A 195 -1.99 -4.52 -15.96
CA GLN A 195 -0.59 -4.04 -15.89
C GLN A 195 -0.08 -3.44 -17.21
N ARG A 196 -0.92 -3.34 -18.24
CA ARG A 196 -0.54 -2.73 -19.53
C ARG A 196 0.02 -1.33 -19.38
N ALA A 197 -0.62 -0.47 -18.59
CA ALA A 197 -0.18 0.91 -18.40
C ALA A 197 1.24 0.98 -17.81
N SER A 198 1.56 0.08 -16.87
CA SER A 198 2.89 -0.03 -16.25
C SER A 198 3.99 -0.46 -17.23
N LEU A 199 3.64 -1.15 -18.32
CA LEU A 199 4.61 -1.57 -19.35
C LEU A 199 4.94 -0.46 -20.35
N MET A 200 4.17 0.62 -20.40
CA MET A 200 4.35 1.70 -21.39
C MET A 200 5.70 2.42 -21.29
N SER A 201 6.37 2.37 -20.13
CA SER A 201 7.73 2.87 -19.97
C SER A 201 8.80 1.85 -20.39
N PHE A 202 8.49 0.56 -20.34
CA PHE A 202 9.43 -0.51 -20.67
C PHE A 202 9.55 -0.73 -22.18
N LEU A 203 8.45 -0.64 -22.94
CA LEU A 203 8.51 -0.86 -24.39
C LEU A 203 9.42 0.15 -25.12
N PRO A 204 9.34 1.48 -24.83
CA PRO A 204 10.27 2.44 -25.42
C PRO A 204 11.70 2.23 -24.95
N PHE A 205 11.90 1.81 -23.69
CA PHE A 205 13.23 1.47 -23.17
C PHE A 205 13.86 0.31 -23.96
N LEU A 206 13.12 -0.78 -24.19
CA LEU A 206 13.58 -1.91 -24.99
C LEU A 206 13.91 -1.50 -26.43
N ARG A 207 13.01 -0.74 -27.06
CA ARG A 207 13.24 -0.28 -28.44
C ARG A 207 14.50 0.58 -28.55
N ASN A 208 14.71 1.50 -27.62
CA ASN A 208 15.80 2.47 -27.71
C ASN A 208 17.16 1.87 -27.31
N ASN A 209 17.20 0.89 -26.39
CA ASN A 209 18.46 0.34 -25.87
C ASN A 209 18.83 -1.02 -26.47
N TYR A 210 17.85 -1.77 -27.00
CA TYR A 210 18.03 -3.13 -27.50
C TYR A 210 17.44 -3.35 -28.90
N GLY A 211 16.87 -2.33 -29.54
CA GLY A 211 16.28 -2.44 -30.88
C GLY A 211 15.03 -3.32 -30.94
N VAL A 212 14.47 -3.73 -29.80
CA VAL A 212 13.32 -4.65 -29.73
C VAL A 212 12.02 -3.86 -29.73
N GLU A 213 11.23 -4.02 -30.79
CA GLU A 213 9.91 -3.39 -30.89
C GLU A 213 8.81 -4.37 -30.45
N LEU A 214 8.33 -4.19 -29.23
CA LEU A 214 7.17 -4.90 -28.70
C LEU A 214 5.94 -4.00 -28.66
N ARG A 215 4.77 -4.58 -28.86
CA ARG A 215 3.49 -3.88 -28.81
C ARG A 215 2.60 -4.51 -27.75
N ALA A 216 2.31 -3.79 -26.68
CA ALA A 216 1.30 -4.22 -25.71
C ALA A 216 -0.11 -4.07 -26.33
N LYS A 217 -0.47 -5.02 -27.20
CA LYS A 217 -1.81 -5.16 -27.74
C LYS A 217 -2.61 -5.96 -26.72
N VAL A 218 -3.68 -5.38 -26.20
CA VAL A 218 -4.76 -6.22 -25.69
C VAL A 218 -5.33 -6.88 -26.93
N LYS A 219 -5.49 -8.21 -26.95
CA LYS A 219 -6.51 -8.79 -27.81
C LYS A 219 -7.80 -8.19 -27.29
N ASP A 220 -8.19 -7.05 -27.84
CA ASP A 220 -9.54 -6.56 -27.70
C ASP A 220 -10.38 -7.67 -28.32
N THR A 221 -10.84 -8.62 -27.51
CA THR A 221 -11.91 -9.48 -27.97
C THR A 221 -13.01 -8.51 -28.36
N LYS A 222 -13.58 -8.65 -29.55
CA LYS A 222 -14.74 -7.85 -29.98
C LYS A 222 -15.78 -7.74 -28.85
N ASP A 223 -15.84 -8.75 -27.99
CA ASP A 223 -16.65 -8.82 -26.79
C ASP A 223 -16.33 -7.76 -25.73
N GLU A 224 -15.07 -7.46 -25.36
CA GLU A 224 -14.77 -6.44 -24.33
C GLU A 224 -15.05 -5.01 -24.81
N LEU A 225 -14.68 -4.69 -26.06
CA LEU A 225 -15.04 -3.40 -26.66
C LEU A 225 -16.56 -3.28 -26.86
N SER A 226 -17.25 -4.38 -27.19
CA SER A 226 -18.71 -4.47 -27.26
C SER A 226 -19.34 -4.27 -25.89
N ILE A 227 -18.80 -4.86 -24.82
CA ILE A 227 -19.32 -4.72 -23.46
C ILE A 227 -19.13 -3.29 -22.94
N GLN A 228 -17.95 -2.69 -23.13
CA GLN A 228 -17.71 -1.30 -22.71
C GLN A 228 -18.54 -0.29 -23.53
N SER A 229 -18.66 -0.48 -24.85
CA SER A 229 -19.49 0.39 -25.70
C SER A 229 -20.97 0.23 -25.39
N LYS A 230 -21.47 -1.00 -25.21
CA LYS A 230 -22.83 -1.27 -24.73
C LYS A 230 -23.08 -0.62 -23.37
N ARG A 231 -22.15 -0.73 -22.42
CA ARG A 231 -22.32 -0.13 -21.08
C ARG A 231 -22.37 1.40 -21.15
N LYS A 232 -21.49 2.03 -21.95
CA LYS A 232 -21.52 3.49 -22.18
C LYS A 232 -22.82 3.94 -22.85
N GLU A 233 -23.33 3.16 -23.80
CA GLU A 233 -24.60 3.45 -24.47
C GLU A 233 -25.80 3.30 -23.52
N VAL A 234 -25.81 2.26 -22.68
CA VAL A 234 -26.82 2.04 -21.64
C VAL A 234 -26.80 3.18 -20.62
N GLU A 235 -25.61 3.58 -20.16
CA GLU A 235 -25.44 4.70 -19.23
C GLU A 235 -25.94 6.01 -19.84
N LYS A 236 -25.57 6.29 -21.10
CA LYS A 236 -26.04 7.49 -21.81
C LYS A 236 -27.56 7.53 -21.92
N ARG A 237 -28.21 6.41 -22.20
CA ARG A 237 -29.68 6.32 -22.26
C ARG A 237 -30.33 6.45 -20.90
N LEU A 238 -29.78 5.85 -19.84
CA LEU A 238 -30.26 6.06 -18.47
C LEU A 238 -30.17 7.54 -18.08
N MET A 239 -29.04 8.20 -18.37
CA MET A 239 -28.89 9.63 -18.13
C MET A 239 -29.87 10.48 -18.94
N ALA A 240 -30.20 10.08 -20.17
CA ALA A 240 -31.23 10.75 -20.96
C ALA A 240 -32.63 10.61 -20.32
N LEU A 241 -32.96 9.43 -19.77
CA LEU A 241 -34.21 9.20 -19.04
C LEU A 241 -34.26 9.92 -17.68
N ILE A 242 -33.12 10.14 -17.03
CA ILE A 242 -33.05 10.95 -15.80
C ILE A 242 -33.33 12.43 -16.11
N ASN A 243 -32.89 12.89 -17.29
CA ASN A 243 -32.96 14.30 -17.69
C ASN A 243 -34.15 14.64 -18.60
N SER A 244 -35.03 13.67 -18.91
CA SER A 244 -36.25 13.90 -19.70
C SER A 244 -37.35 14.55 -18.87
N GLU A 245 -38.37 15.09 -19.54
CA GLU A 245 -39.53 15.69 -18.88
C GLU A 245 -40.31 14.64 -18.07
N ASN A 246 -40.68 15.00 -16.84
CA ASN A 246 -41.48 14.16 -15.96
C ASN A 246 -42.98 14.44 -16.15
N PRO A 247 -43.85 13.42 -16.04
CA PRO A 247 -43.53 12.00 -15.79
C PRO A 247 -43.12 11.25 -17.07
N LEU A 248 -42.22 10.27 -16.93
CA LEU A 248 -41.84 9.37 -18.03
C LEU A 248 -43.06 8.68 -18.65
N SER A 249 -43.08 8.59 -19.98
CA SER A 249 -44.10 7.83 -20.71
C SER A 249 -44.02 6.33 -20.38
N LYS A 250 -45.11 5.58 -20.60
CA LYS A 250 -45.11 4.11 -20.39
C LYS A 250 -43.99 3.39 -21.15
N LYS A 251 -43.58 3.91 -22.30
CA LYS A 251 -42.49 3.34 -23.10
C LYS A 251 -41.13 3.56 -22.43
N GLU A 252 -40.91 4.76 -21.90
CA GLU A 252 -39.69 5.15 -21.19
C GLU A 252 -39.57 4.45 -19.84
N GLN A 253 -40.68 4.23 -19.12
CA GLN A 253 -40.68 3.43 -17.89
C GLN A 253 -40.24 1.98 -18.16
N ILE A 254 -40.74 1.35 -19.24
CA ILE A 254 -40.29 0.01 -19.65
C ILE A 254 -38.79 0.02 -19.98
N GLU A 255 -38.33 1.05 -20.68
CA GLU A 255 -36.91 1.21 -21.01
C GLU A 255 -36.05 1.42 -19.75
N TRP A 256 -36.52 2.19 -18.77
CA TRP A 256 -35.88 2.38 -17.48
C TRP A 256 -35.60 1.06 -16.77
N PHE A 257 -36.60 0.19 -16.64
CA PHE A 257 -36.42 -1.12 -15.98
C PHE A 257 -35.45 -2.02 -16.75
N MET A 258 -35.55 -2.06 -18.08
CA MET A 258 -34.65 -2.87 -18.91
C MET A 258 -33.20 -2.40 -18.83
N LEU A 259 -32.97 -1.09 -18.93
CA LEU A 259 -31.62 -0.51 -18.85
C LEU A 259 -31.05 -0.60 -17.44
N SER A 260 -31.86 -0.41 -16.40
CA SER A 260 -31.44 -0.53 -15.00
C SER A 260 -31.04 -1.96 -14.65
N MET A 261 -31.80 -2.95 -15.11
CA MET A 261 -31.45 -4.37 -14.97
C MET A 261 -30.10 -4.68 -15.63
N LEU A 262 -29.87 -4.13 -16.82
CA LEU A 262 -28.61 -4.31 -17.53
C LEU A 262 -27.44 -3.57 -16.85
N PHE A 263 -27.66 -2.35 -16.37
CA PHE A 263 -26.60 -1.50 -15.82
C PHE A 263 -26.20 -1.89 -14.39
N PHE A 264 -27.18 -2.05 -13.49
CA PHE A 264 -26.93 -2.33 -12.07
C PHE A 264 -26.74 -3.82 -11.80
N HIS A 265 -27.50 -4.67 -12.50
CA HIS A 265 -27.55 -6.11 -12.23
C HIS A 265 -26.89 -6.97 -13.31
N LYS A 266 -26.36 -6.36 -14.37
CA LYS A 266 -25.72 -7.04 -15.52
C LYS A 266 -26.60 -8.13 -16.14
N LYS A 267 -27.93 -7.96 -16.08
CA LYS A 267 -28.90 -8.93 -16.57
C LYS A 267 -29.80 -8.30 -17.63
N GLU A 268 -29.83 -8.90 -18.81
CA GLU A 268 -30.77 -8.51 -19.85
C GLU A 268 -32.16 -9.11 -19.54
N ILE A 269 -33.20 -8.28 -19.61
CA ILE A 269 -34.59 -8.71 -19.47
C ILE A 269 -35.38 -8.29 -20.70
N THR A 270 -36.20 -9.20 -21.23
CA THR A 270 -37.05 -8.88 -22.39
C THR A 270 -38.31 -8.14 -21.95
N LYS A 271 -38.92 -7.35 -22.85
CA LYS A 271 -40.22 -6.69 -22.58
C LYS A 271 -41.31 -7.68 -22.17
N LYS A 272 -41.30 -8.90 -22.72
CA LYS A 272 -42.25 -9.95 -22.35
C LYS A 272 -42.02 -10.44 -20.92
N ALA A 273 -40.77 -10.67 -20.55
CA ALA A 273 -40.38 -11.07 -19.19
C ALA A 273 -40.69 -9.98 -18.15
N LEU A 274 -40.49 -8.70 -18.51
CA LEU A 274 -40.83 -7.57 -17.65
C LEU A 274 -42.35 -7.47 -17.40
N LYS A 275 -43.19 -7.73 -18.42
CA LYS A 275 -44.66 -7.76 -18.25
C LYS A 275 -45.15 -8.87 -17.32
N SER A 276 -44.40 -9.96 -17.21
CA SER A 276 -44.68 -11.07 -16.28
C SER A 276 -43.98 -10.93 -14.93
N ALA A 277 -43.12 -9.91 -14.75
CA ALA A 277 -42.42 -9.67 -13.50
C ALA A 277 -43.32 -8.88 -12.55
N THR A 278 -43.18 -9.15 -11.25
CA THR A 278 -43.83 -8.34 -10.21
C THR A 278 -42.94 -7.14 -9.94
N ILE A 279 -43.49 -5.93 -10.07
CA ILE A 279 -42.80 -4.69 -9.75
C ILE A 279 -43.54 -4.04 -8.58
N THR A 280 -42.87 -3.94 -7.44
CA THR A 280 -43.40 -3.29 -6.25
C THR A 280 -42.70 -1.94 -6.07
N ASP A 281 -43.49 -0.89 -5.83
CA ASP A 281 -42.99 0.43 -5.52
C ASP A 281 -42.72 0.54 -4.00
N TYR A 282 -41.48 0.88 -3.63
CA TYR A 282 -41.08 1.21 -2.27
C TYR A 282 -40.82 2.72 -2.17
N THR A 283 -41.86 3.49 -1.83
CA THR A 283 -41.83 4.96 -1.73
C THR A 283 -40.89 5.49 -0.67
N GLU A 284 -40.67 4.76 0.41
CA GLU A 284 -39.83 5.24 1.53
C GLU A 284 -38.33 5.18 1.22
N GLU A 285 -37.90 4.34 0.28
CA GLU A 285 -36.48 4.11 -0.04
C GLU A 285 -36.06 4.68 -1.41
N ASP A 286 -36.97 5.34 -2.14
CA ASP A 286 -36.75 5.78 -3.53
C ASP A 286 -36.33 4.64 -4.49
N MET A 287 -36.86 3.44 -4.26
CA MET A 287 -36.55 2.23 -5.04
C MET A 287 -37.80 1.51 -5.55
N PHE A 288 -37.62 0.74 -6.62
CA PHE A 288 -38.52 -0.31 -7.10
C PHE A 288 -37.91 -1.68 -6.80
N LEU A 289 -38.75 -2.64 -6.40
CA LEU A 289 -38.37 -4.05 -6.31
C LEU A 289 -38.95 -4.80 -7.51
N LEU A 290 -38.09 -5.35 -8.35
CA LEU A 290 -38.47 -6.21 -9.47
C LEU A 290 -38.19 -7.66 -9.10
N VAL A 291 -39.23 -8.50 -9.10
CA VAL A 291 -39.10 -9.95 -8.87
C VAL A 291 -39.21 -10.69 -10.19
N HIS A 292 -38.13 -11.38 -10.57
CA HIS A 292 -38.05 -12.14 -11.81
C HIS A 292 -37.22 -13.43 -11.61
N GLU A 293 -37.76 -14.58 -12.03
CA GLU A 293 -37.15 -15.92 -11.84
C GLU A 293 -36.81 -16.21 -10.37
N SER A 294 -37.73 -15.90 -9.45
CA SER A 294 -37.54 -16.06 -8.00
C SER A 294 -36.32 -15.33 -7.42
N LYS A 295 -35.87 -14.26 -8.10
CA LYS A 295 -34.83 -13.35 -7.63
C LYS A 295 -35.35 -11.93 -7.56
N GLU A 296 -34.87 -11.22 -6.55
CA GLU A 296 -35.18 -9.83 -6.25
C GLU A 296 -34.12 -8.89 -6.82
N TYR A 297 -34.55 -7.85 -7.53
CA TYR A 297 -33.68 -6.84 -8.11
C TYR A 297 -34.16 -5.44 -7.69
N TRP A 298 -33.33 -4.73 -6.95
CA TRP A 298 -33.58 -3.37 -6.50
C TRP A 298 -33.17 -2.37 -7.57
N ILE A 299 -34.10 -1.53 -8.01
CA ILE A 299 -33.92 -0.58 -9.12
C ILE A 299 -34.25 0.83 -8.62
N PRO A 300 -33.36 1.83 -8.80
CA PRO A 300 -33.67 3.20 -8.44
C PRO A 300 -34.94 3.71 -9.12
N LYS A 301 -35.72 4.53 -8.43
CA LYS A 301 -36.83 5.22 -9.08
C LYS A 301 -36.32 6.26 -10.06
N TYR A 302 -37.01 6.37 -11.19
CA TYR A 302 -36.97 7.60 -11.97
C TYR A 302 -37.66 8.70 -11.15
N LYS A 303 -37.15 9.93 -11.21
CA LYS A 303 -37.82 11.05 -10.55
C LYS A 303 -39.24 11.16 -11.11
N ALA A 304 -40.24 11.20 -10.24
CA ALA A 304 -41.63 11.46 -10.62
C ALA A 304 -41.84 12.93 -10.99
#